data_AF-A0A617YGQ9-F1
#
_entry.id   AF-A0A617YGQ9-F1
#
_cell.length_a   1.000
_cell.length_b   1.000
_cell.length_c   1.000
_cell.angle_alpha   90.00
_cell.angle_beta   90.00
_cell.angle_gamma   90.00
#
_symmetry.space_group_name_H-M   'P 1'
#
loop_
_entity.id
_entity.type
_entity.pdbx_description
1 polymer ?
#
loop_
_entity_poly.entity_id
_entity_poly.type
_entity_poly.pdbx_seq_one_letter_code
_entity_poly.pdbx_strand_id
1 'polypeptide(L)'
;MSEPEVFHVPDWHVGQCQSGTWRKSNSGSTVITGRIANGQQIPLPTGFSASQCSWSVSNAENPQGWKPNYFAGSVATYDANRIVKCGFYDEYNFHKGTFRADLTGKCSYVVACQN
;
A
#
# COMPACT_ATOMS: atom_id res chain seq x y z
N MET A 1 38.68 14.04 8.28
CA MET A 1 37.76 13.61 9.36
C MET A 1 36.40 13.43 8.70
N SER A 2 35.98 12.18 8.50
CA SER A 2 34.66 11.85 7.96
C SER A 2 33.66 11.73 9.12
N GLU A 3 32.53 12.40 8.98
CA GLU A 3 31.41 12.40 9.93
C GLU A 3 30.86 10.97 10.10
N PRO A 4 30.47 10.54 11.32
CA PRO A 4 29.97 9.19 11.52
C PRO A 4 28.56 9.07 10.93
N GLU A 5 28.33 8.02 10.12
CA GLU A 5 26.98 7.62 9.74
C GLU A 5 26.23 7.16 10.99
N VAL A 6 25.31 8.00 11.47
CA VAL A 6 24.38 7.61 12.54
C VAL A 6 23.37 6.65 11.94
N PHE A 7 23.59 5.35 12.15
CA PHE A 7 22.60 4.33 11.85
C PHE A 7 21.41 4.52 12.79
N HIS A 8 20.33 5.14 12.29
CA HIS A 8 19.07 5.18 13.00
C HIS A 8 18.43 3.79 13.00
N VAL A 9 18.59 3.07 14.11
CA VAL A 9 17.77 1.92 14.44
C VAL A 9 16.36 2.44 14.74
N PRO A 10 15.30 2.05 14.01
CA PRO A 10 13.95 2.52 14.32
C PRO A 10 13.48 1.87 15.62
N ASP A 11 13.31 2.67 16.67
CA ASP A 11 12.60 2.25 17.88
C ASP A 11 11.10 2.15 17.56
N TRP A 12 10.53 0.96 17.70
CA TRP A 12 9.16 0.63 17.27
C TRP A 12 8.09 1.03 18.30
N HIS A 13 8.41 1.96 19.19
CA HIS A 13 7.52 2.46 20.22
C HIS A 13 7.23 3.95 19.95
N VAL A 14 5.95 4.29 19.88
CA VAL A 14 5.38 5.65 19.78
C VAL A 14 5.27 6.24 18.35
N GLY A 15 4.28 5.74 17.58
CA GLY A 15 3.26 6.57 16.91
C GLY A 15 3.64 7.81 16.08
N GLN A 16 4.84 7.93 15.52
CA GLN A 16 5.20 9.07 14.67
C GLN A 16 5.03 8.72 13.18
N CYS A 17 4.14 9.44 12.49
CA CYS A 17 4.06 9.39 11.03
C CYS A 17 5.38 9.90 10.44
N GLN A 18 6.05 9.05 9.68
CA GLN A 18 7.26 9.44 8.97
C GLN A 18 6.88 10.09 7.63
N SER A 19 7.33 11.32 7.41
CA SER A 19 7.21 12.03 6.13
C SER A 19 8.58 12.18 5.49
N GLY A 20 8.69 11.95 4.18
CA GLY A 20 9.93 12.13 3.44
C GLY A 20 9.68 12.34 1.95
N THR A 21 10.64 12.97 1.28
CA THR A 21 10.65 13.09 -0.18
C THR A 21 11.53 11.99 -0.75
N TRP A 22 11.02 11.25 -1.73
CA TRP A 22 11.82 10.26 -2.46
C TRP A 22 13.08 10.92 -3.04
N ARG A 23 14.26 10.45 -2.62
CA ARG A 23 15.55 10.92 -3.14
C ARG A 23 16.15 9.87 -4.06
N LYS A 24 16.77 10.34 -5.14
CA LYS A 24 17.48 9.49 -6.10
C LYS A 24 18.73 8.92 -5.40
N SER A 25 18.76 7.63 -5.13
CA SER A 25 19.97 6.93 -4.68
C SER A 25 20.90 6.71 -5.89
N ASN A 26 22.22 6.76 -5.66
CA ASN A 26 23.23 6.38 -6.66
C ASN A 26 23.23 4.85 -6.91
N SER A 27 22.52 4.06 -6.08
CA SER A 27 22.04 2.72 -6.41
C SER A 27 20.62 2.81 -6.97
N GLY A 28 20.35 2.20 -8.13
CA GLY A 28 19.07 2.35 -8.82
C GLY A 28 17.88 2.00 -7.92
N SER A 29 17.04 2.99 -7.61
CA SER A 29 15.78 2.78 -6.89
C SER A 29 14.62 2.77 -7.89
N THR A 30 13.71 1.81 -7.76
CA THR A 30 12.54 1.69 -8.64
C THR A 30 11.26 1.84 -7.85
N VAL A 31 10.37 2.72 -8.31
CA VAL A 31 9.03 2.89 -7.74
C VAL A 31 8.01 2.51 -8.80
N ILE A 32 7.07 1.62 -8.46
CA ILE A 32 5.90 1.33 -9.28
C ILE A 32 4.64 1.61 -8.50
N THR A 33 3.62 2.10 -9.20
CA THR A 33 2.30 2.36 -8.63
C THR A 33 1.25 1.85 -9.59
N GLY A 34 0.05 1.58 -9.08
CA GLY A 34 -1.05 1.20 -9.94
C GLY A 34 -2.30 0.86 -9.16
N ARG A 35 -3.31 0.41 -9.90
CA ARG A 35 -4.52 -0.18 -9.35
C ARG A 35 -4.42 -1.69 -9.36
N ILE A 36 -5.00 -2.33 -8.35
CA ILE A 36 -4.98 -3.78 -8.16
C ILE A 36 -6.33 -4.26 -7.59
N ALA A 37 -6.79 -5.43 -8.02
CA ALA A 37 -8.05 -6.00 -7.52
C ALA A 37 -7.83 -6.80 -6.23
N ASN A 38 -8.90 -6.93 -5.44
CA ASN A 38 -8.91 -7.80 -4.27
C ASN A 38 -8.56 -9.24 -4.65
N GLY A 39 -7.63 -9.86 -3.92
CA GLY A 39 -7.12 -11.21 -4.16
C GLY A 39 -5.95 -11.27 -5.14
N GLN A 40 -5.55 -10.16 -5.76
CA GLN A 40 -4.37 -10.13 -6.61
C GLN A 40 -3.10 -9.85 -5.80
N GLN A 41 -1.97 -10.30 -6.33
CA GLN A 41 -0.66 -10.11 -5.74
C GLN A 41 -0.06 -8.76 -6.17
N ILE A 42 0.43 -7.96 -5.21
CA ILE A 42 1.19 -6.75 -5.53
C ILE A 42 2.43 -7.16 -6.34
N PRO A 43 2.63 -6.60 -7.56
CA PRO A 43 3.76 -6.94 -8.40
C PRO A 43 5.06 -6.38 -7.81
N LEU A 44 6.17 -7.02 -8.16
CA LEU A 44 7.50 -6.44 -7.96
C LEU A 44 8.04 -5.92 -9.30
N PRO A 45 8.84 -4.84 -9.32
CA PRO A 45 9.58 -4.47 -10.51
C PRO A 45 10.54 -5.59 -10.93
N THR A 46 10.71 -5.79 -12.23
CA THR A 46 11.63 -6.79 -12.79
C THR A 46 13.03 -6.61 -12.22
N GLY A 47 13.64 -7.72 -11.76
CA GLY A 47 14.99 -7.72 -11.21
C GLY A 47 15.09 -7.47 -9.70
N PHE A 48 13.97 -7.21 -9.02
CA PHE A 48 13.93 -7.05 -7.56
C PHE A 48 13.29 -8.26 -6.88
N SER A 49 13.83 -8.61 -5.71
CA SER A 49 13.23 -9.57 -4.79
C SER A 49 12.37 -8.88 -3.72
N ALA A 50 11.54 -9.66 -3.02
CA ALA A 50 10.65 -9.12 -1.99
C ALA A 50 11.40 -8.41 -0.86
N SER A 51 12.57 -8.92 -0.46
CA SER A 51 13.39 -8.37 0.62
C SER A 51 14.04 -7.02 0.28
N GLN A 52 14.07 -6.66 -1.00
CA GLN A 52 14.62 -5.38 -1.50
C GLN A 52 13.55 -4.31 -1.66
N CYS A 53 12.29 -4.60 -1.28
CA CYS A 53 11.15 -3.74 -1.55
C CYS A 53 10.32 -3.50 -0.30
N SER A 54 9.76 -2.31 -0.22
CA SER A 54 8.64 -1.97 0.65
C SER A 54 7.42 -1.69 -0.21
N TRP A 55 6.24 -2.04 0.28
CA TRP A 55 4.99 -1.78 -0.41
C TRP A 55 3.92 -1.29 0.55
N SER A 56 3.00 -0.50 0.02
CA SER A 56 1.79 -0.09 0.72
C SER A 56 0.59 -0.29 -0.19
N VAL A 57 -0.57 -0.48 0.43
CA VAL A 57 -1.85 -0.60 -0.26
C VAL A 57 -2.85 0.32 0.42
N SER A 58 -3.70 0.93 -0.38
CA SER A 58 -4.81 1.74 0.08
C SER A 58 -6.06 1.40 -0.70
N ASN A 59 -7.22 1.62 -0.07
CA ASN A 59 -8.48 1.44 -0.76
C ASN A 59 -8.60 2.60 -1.77
N ALA A 60 -8.67 2.26 -3.06
CA ALA A 60 -8.78 3.26 -4.13
C ALA A 60 -10.23 3.68 -4.37
N GLU A 61 -11.15 3.09 -3.62
CA GLU A 61 -12.57 3.36 -3.74
C GLU A 61 -13.14 3.84 -2.40
N ASN A 62 -14.03 4.82 -2.48
CA ASN A 62 -14.85 5.24 -1.37
C ASN A 62 -16.26 4.70 -1.62
N PRO A 63 -16.80 3.79 -0.79
CA PRO A 63 -18.18 3.33 -0.91
C PRO A 63 -19.16 4.45 -0.54
N GLN A 64 -19.28 5.45 -1.42
CA GLN A 64 -20.33 6.45 -1.39
C GLN A 64 -21.35 6.12 -2.47
N GLY A 65 -22.64 6.14 -2.10
CA GLY A 65 -23.71 6.05 -3.09
C GLY A 65 -25.00 5.39 -2.64
N TRP A 66 -25.00 4.58 -1.57
CA TRP A 66 -26.22 3.91 -1.11
C TRP A 66 -26.90 4.57 0.09
N LYS A 67 -26.14 5.22 0.98
CA LYS A 67 -26.65 5.98 2.13
C LYS A 67 -25.90 7.31 2.28
N PRO A 68 -26.58 8.47 2.44
CA PRO A 68 -25.92 9.74 2.75
C PRO A 68 -25.12 9.63 4.05
N ASN A 69 -23.89 10.17 4.07
CA ASN A 69 -22.98 10.18 5.23
C ASN A 69 -22.52 8.79 5.73
N TYR A 70 -22.62 7.75 4.92
CA TYR A 70 -22.15 6.42 5.31
C TYR A 70 -20.63 6.30 5.18
N PHE A 71 -19.94 6.26 6.31
CA PHE A 71 -18.52 5.95 6.40
C PHE A 71 -18.37 4.46 6.69
N ALA A 72 -18.41 3.62 5.65
CA ALA A 72 -18.08 2.22 5.81
C ALA A 72 -16.63 2.06 6.27
N GLY A 73 -16.33 1.05 7.08
CA GLY A 73 -14.97 0.76 7.52
C GLY A 73 -14.12 0.31 6.34
N SER A 74 -13.43 1.24 5.68
CA SER A 74 -12.55 0.96 4.55
C SER A 74 -11.38 0.08 4.98
N VAL A 75 -11.11 -0.95 4.18
CA VAL A 75 -10.04 -1.93 4.42
C VAL A 75 -9.12 -1.92 3.21
N ALA A 76 -7.82 -1.82 3.49
CA ALA A 76 -6.78 -2.15 2.53
C ALA A 76 -5.60 -2.75 3.31
N THR A 77 -5.32 -4.02 3.02
CA THR A 77 -4.25 -4.77 3.66
C THR A 77 -3.71 -5.80 2.68
N TYR A 78 -2.60 -6.42 3.04
CA TYR A 78 -1.98 -7.51 2.28
C TYR A 78 -1.44 -8.57 3.23
N ASP A 79 -1.34 -9.81 2.75
CA ASP A 79 -0.71 -10.90 3.50
C ASP A 79 0.82 -10.98 3.24
N ALA A 80 1.48 -11.98 3.83
CA ALA A 80 2.91 -12.23 3.66
C ALA A 80 3.32 -12.51 2.19
N ASN A 81 2.39 -12.96 1.35
CA ASN A 81 2.59 -13.20 -0.06
C ASN A 81 2.23 -11.98 -0.92
N ARG A 82 1.96 -10.82 -0.31
CA ARG A 82 1.48 -9.59 -0.96
C ARG A 82 0.12 -9.74 -1.62
N ILE A 83 -0.70 -10.72 -1.22
CA ILE A 83 -2.06 -10.86 -1.71
C ILE A 83 -2.92 -9.80 -1.04
N VAL A 84 -3.54 -8.98 -1.86
CA VAL A 84 -4.28 -7.80 -1.42
C VAL A 84 -5.68 -8.18 -0.95
N LYS A 85 -6.10 -7.61 0.18
CA LYS A 85 -7.50 -7.52 0.59
C LYS A 85 -7.93 -6.07 0.63
N CYS A 86 -8.96 -5.71 -0.14
CA CYS A 86 -9.57 -4.38 -0.04
C CYS A 86 -11.04 -4.26 -0.40
N GLY A 87 -11.64 -3.26 0.21
CA GLY A 87 -13.04 -2.96 0.16
C GLY A 87 -13.50 -2.34 1.46
N PHE A 88 -14.66 -2.71 1.94
CA PHE A 88 -15.22 -2.14 3.16
C PHE A 88 -16.02 -3.17 3.95
N TYR A 89 -16.17 -2.92 5.24
CA TYR A 89 -17.13 -3.63 6.08
C TYR A 89 -18.45 -2.86 6.17
N ASP A 90 -19.55 -3.59 5.97
CA ASP A 90 -20.92 -3.14 6.20
C ASP A 90 -21.66 -4.22 6.99
N GLU A 91 -22.26 -3.85 8.12
CA GLU A 91 -22.97 -4.79 9.01
C GLU A 91 -22.20 -6.10 9.26
N TYR A 92 -20.90 -5.99 9.54
CA TYR A 92 -19.95 -7.11 9.76
C TYR A 92 -19.63 -7.96 8.52
N ASN A 93 -20.22 -7.68 7.37
CA ASN A 93 -19.94 -8.35 6.10
C ASN A 93 -18.83 -7.61 5.34
N PHE A 94 -17.87 -8.37 4.82
CA PHE A 94 -16.82 -7.80 3.96
C PHE A 94 -17.29 -7.74 2.51
N HIS A 95 -17.27 -6.54 1.95
CA HIS A 95 -17.54 -6.32 0.54
C HIS A 95 -16.24 -6.00 -0.17
N LYS A 96 -15.86 -6.84 -1.16
CA LYS A 96 -14.68 -6.61 -1.99
C LYS A 96 -14.88 -5.34 -2.84
N GLY A 97 -14.09 -4.30 -2.59
CA GLY A 97 -14.28 -2.96 -3.16
C GLY A 97 -15.70 -2.41 -3.06
N THR A 98 -16.14 -1.62 -4.03
CA THR A 98 -17.49 -1.03 -4.09
C THR A 98 -18.51 -1.88 -4.86
N PHE A 99 -19.77 -1.47 -4.78
CA PHE A 99 -20.86 -1.96 -5.64
C PHE A 99 -20.75 -1.48 -7.10
N ARG A 100 -19.70 -0.72 -7.45
CA ARG A 100 -19.47 -0.25 -8.82
C ARG A 100 -18.72 -1.32 -9.61
N ALA A 101 -19.31 -1.74 -10.73
CA ALA A 101 -18.72 -2.73 -11.63
C ALA A 101 -17.80 -2.11 -12.69
N ASP A 102 -17.86 -0.78 -12.87
CA ASP A 102 -17.13 -0.02 -13.89
C ASP A 102 -15.70 0.35 -13.50
N LEU A 103 -15.28 0.08 -12.26
CA LEU A 103 -13.92 0.34 -11.79
C LEU A 103 -13.09 -0.94 -11.75
N THR A 104 -12.02 -0.98 -12.54
CA THR A 104 -10.98 -2.00 -12.48
C THR A 104 -9.93 -1.63 -11.42
N GLY A 105 -9.65 -2.58 -10.52
CA GLY A 105 -8.69 -2.40 -9.43
C GLY A 105 -9.23 -1.55 -8.28
N LYS A 106 -9.69 -2.26 -7.23
CA LYS A 106 -10.40 -1.73 -6.05
C LYS A 106 -9.43 -1.18 -4.99
N CYS A 107 -8.14 -1.42 -5.20
CA CYS A 107 -7.03 -0.90 -4.42
C CYS A 107 -6.09 -0.09 -5.29
N SER A 108 -5.34 0.80 -4.65
CA SER A 108 -4.09 1.32 -5.17
C SER A 108 -2.92 0.75 -4.39
N TYR A 109 -1.79 0.56 -5.07
CA TYR A 109 -0.55 0.14 -4.45
C TYR A 109 0.60 1.08 -4.82
N VAL A 110 1.59 1.14 -3.94
CA VAL A 110 2.91 1.71 -4.20
C VAL A 110 3.93 0.66 -3.79
N VAL A 111 4.91 0.39 -4.66
CA VAL A 111 6.09 -0.41 -4.32
C VAL A 111 7.31 0.45 -4.56
N ALA A 112 8.20 0.49 -3.58
CA ALA A 112 9.51 1.11 -3.68
C ALA A 112 10.57 0.07 -3.39
N CYS A 113 11.51 -0.11 -4.31
CA CYS A 113 12.60 -1.06 -4.19
C CYS A 113 13.95 -0.37 -4.30
N GLN A 114 14.92 -0.90 -3.55
CA GLN A 114 16.29 -0.42 -3.53
C GLN A 114 17.25 -1.61 -3.70
N ASN A 115 18.19 -1.44 -4.64
CA ASN A 115 19.31 -2.37 -4.83
C ASN A 115 20.43 -2.10 -3.83
#